data_AF-U7QXK9-F1
#
_entry.id   AF-U7QXK9-F1
#
_cell.length_a   1.000
_cell.length_b   1.000
_cell.length_c   1.000
_cell.angle_alpha   90.00
_cell.angle_beta   90.00
_cell.angle_gamma   90.00
#
_symmetry.space_group_name_H-M   'P 1'
#
loop_
_entity.id
_entity.type
_entity.pdbx_description
1 polymer ?
#
loop_
_entity_poly.entity_id
_entity_poly.type
_entity_poly.pdbx_seq_one_letter_code
_entity_poly.pdbx_strand_id
1 'polypeptide(L)'
;MNSSLYERYLQAKADNKAKYARDLAAYLNVSEGELLHSRVGIDAKRLDIDAPTLLEELAVVGETKAITRNDFAVHEQIGRYENTRFSNHAGLILNPRELDLRIFFDHWSSVFYLVEPAKKGMRHSIQFFDRQGDALHKVYATDNTDMAAWETLIEKYQTEENPALIIKPIEEASYSTITNELKEQLDKEWRAMTDVHQFFIILKRHNLSRQQIFDAVPNDLAYRVENSALNELINAAYSDQNEIMILSATVVAYKFSPASWNA
;
A
#
# COMPACT_ATOMS: atom_id res chain seq x y z
N MET A 1 -32.65 -17.56 9.55
CA MET A 1 -31.21 -17.91 9.45
C MET A 1 -30.51 -16.66 8.95
N ASN A 2 -29.52 -16.14 9.69
CA ASN A 2 -28.72 -15.02 9.18
C ASN A 2 -27.86 -15.56 8.04
N SER A 3 -27.96 -14.94 6.86
CA SER A 3 -27.12 -15.28 5.71
C SER A 3 -25.64 -15.08 6.04
N SER A 4 -24.77 -15.97 5.58
CA SER A 4 -23.32 -15.84 5.74
C SER A 4 -22.80 -14.54 5.11
N LEU A 5 -21.62 -14.07 5.52
CA LEU A 5 -21.00 -12.89 4.90
C LEU A 5 -20.80 -13.07 3.38
N TYR A 6 -20.42 -14.28 2.95
CA TYR A 6 -20.25 -14.60 1.54
C TYR A 6 -21.57 -14.49 0.74
N GLU A 7 -22.68 -14.99 1.29
CA GLU A 7 -24.01 -14.84 0.68
C GLU A 7 -24.44 -13.38 0.57
N ARG A 8 -24.21 -12.58 1.63
CA ARG A 8 -24.46 -11.13 1.60
C ARG A 8 -23.60 -10.43 0.55
N TYR A 9 -22.35 -10.84 0.40
CA TYR A 9 -21.45 -10.33 -0.65
C TYR A 9 -21.96 -10.65 -2.05
N LEU A 10 -22.35 -11.90 -2.31
CA LEU A 10 -22.90 -12.29 -3.61
C LEU A 10 -24.15 -11.49 -3.95
N GLN A 11 -25.04 -11.30 -2.98
CA GLN A 11 -26.23 -10.47 -3.17
C GLN A 11 -25.87 -9.01 -3.47
N ALA A 12 -24.97 -8.40 -2.68
CA ALA A 12 -24.53 -7.02 -2.90
C ALA A 12 -23.86 -6.83 -4.27
N LYS A 13 -23.11 -7.83 -4.74
CA LYS A 13 -22.50 -7.84 -6.08
C LYS A 13 -23.55 -7.97 -7.18
N ALA A 14 -24.52 -8.88 -7.03
CA ALA A 14 -25.63 -9.05 -7.99
C ALA A 14 -26.49 -7.79 -8.11
N ASP A 15 -26.72 -7.11 -6.98
CA ASP A 15 -27.48 -5.86 -6.92
C ASP A 15 -26.65 -4.63 -7.35
N ASN A 16 -25.40 -4.82 -7.79
CA ASN A 16 -24.47 -3.77 -8.18
C ASN A 16 -24.31 -2.65 -7.12
N LYS A 17 -24.31 -3.00 -5.83
CA LYS A 17 -24.19 -2.03 -4.72
C LYS A 17 -22.89 -1.24 -4.78
N ALA A 18 -21.82 -1.87 -5.25
CA ALA A 18 -20.59 -1.20 -5.63
C ALA A 18 -19.77 -2.04 -6.62
N LYS A 19 -18.78 -1.42 -7.26
CA LYS A 19 -17.93 -2.07 -8.27
C LYS A 19 -16.74 -2.81 -7.68
N TYR A 20 -16.12 -2.27 -6.63
CA TYR A 20 -14.89 -2.81 -6.06
C TYR A 20 -15.13 -3.52 -4.74
N ALA A 21 -14.30 -4.51 -4.43
CA ALA A 21 -14.40 -5.31 -3.20
C ALA A 21 -14.35 -4.44 -1.94
N ARG A 22 -13.47 -3.43 -1.90
CA ARG A 22 -13.41 -2.45 -0.81
C ARG A 22 -14.74 -1.74 -0.57
N ASP A 23 -15.39 -1.27 -1.62
CA ASP A 23 -16.65 -0.53 -1.50
C ASP A 23 -17.81 -1.46 -1.10
N LEU A 24 -17.78 -2.72 -1.58
CA LEU A 24 -18.71 -3.76 -1.14
C LEU A 24 -18.49 -4.11 0.34
N ALA A 25 -17.24 -4.18 0.80
CA ALA A 25 -16.92 -4.43 2.21
C ALA A 25 -17.48 -3.30 3.09
N ALA A 26 -17.25 -2.04 2.71
CA ALA A 26 -17.84 -0.87 3.38
C ALA A 26 -19.37 -0.92 3.41
N TYR A 27 -20.02 -1.25 2.28
CA TYR A 27 -21.47 -1.44 2.22
C TYR A 27 -21.99 -2.54 3.16
N LEU A 28 -21.21 -3.62 3.33
CA LEU A 28 -21.54 -4.74 4.21
C LEU A 28 -21.14 -4.53 5.67
N ASN A 29 -20.56 -3.36 5.99
CA ASN A 29 -20.04 -2.98 7.30
C ASN A 29 -18.99 -3.97 7.83
N VAL A 30 -18.04 -4.35 6.97
CA VAL A 30 -16.87 -5.19 7.28
C VAL A 30 -15.63 -4.63 6.60
N SER A 31 -14.44 -5.03 7.04
CA SER A 31 -13.19 -4.72 6.35
C SER A 31 -13.03 -5.51 5.04
N GLU A 32 -12.16 -5.06 4.14
CA GLU A 32 -11.89 -5.77 2.89
C GLU A 32 -11.22 -7.14 3.15
N GLY A 33 -10.40 -7.23 4.19
CA GLY A 33 -9.80 -8.48 4.67
C GLY A 33 -10.82 -9.46 5.20
N GLU A 34 -11.82 -9.03 5.96
CA GLU A 34 -12.94 -9.89 6.40
C GLU A 34 -13.79 -10.37 5.23
N LEU A 35 -14.03 -9.48 4.25
CA LEU A 35 -14.72 -9.88 3.03
C LEU A 35 -13.93 -10.97 2.29
N LEU A 36 -12.61 -10.82 2.15
CA LEU A 36 -11.78 -11.83 1.49
C LEU A 36 -11.65 -13.12 2.33
N HIS A 37 -11.61 -13.02 3.65
CA HIS A 37 -11.64 -14.16 4.57
C HIS A 37 -12.88 -15.03 4.33
N SER A 38 -14.05 -14.41 4.09
CA SER A 38 -15.30 -15.14 3.81
C SER A 38 -15.31 -15.91 2.48
N ARG A 39 -14.33 -15.66 1.61
CA ARG A 39 -14.19 -16.28 0.28
C ARG A 39 -13.26 -17.50 0.28
N VAL A 40 -12.56 -17.74 1.38
CA VAL A 40 -11.61 -18.86 1.50
C VAL A 40 -12.34 -20.19 1.41
N GLY A 41 -11.79 -21.11 0.61
CA GLY A 41 -12.41 -22.41 0.31
C GLY A 41 -13.41 -22.39 -0.85
N ILE A 42 -13.66 -21.22 -1.44
CA ILE A 42 -14.56 -21.06 -2.60
C ILE A 42 -13.76 -20.60 -3.81
N ASP A 43 -13.28 -19.36 -3.76
CA ASP A 43 -12.50 -18.73 -4.83
C ASP A 43 -11.22 -18.05 -4.30
N ALA A 44 -11.00 -18.11 -2.98
CA ALA A 44 -9.78 -17.68 -2.31
C ALA A 44 -9.13 -18.81 -1.51
N LYS A 45 -7.85 -18.63 -1.20
CA LYS A 45 -7.05 -19.47 -0.29
C LYS A 45 -6.32 -18.59 0.71
N ARG A 46 -6.20 -19.06 1.95
CA ARG A 46 -5.31 -18.45 2.95
C ARG A 46 -3.88 -18.86 2.64
N LEU A 47 -2.92 -17.92 2.74
CA LEU A 47 -1.50 -18.22 2.66
C LEU A 47 -0.89 -18.13 4.07
N ASP A 48 -0.16 -19.18 4.46
CA ASP A 48 0.58 -19.28 5.72
C ASP A 48 2.05 -18.94 5.50
N ILE A 49 2.32 -17.64 5.37
CA ILE A 49 3.64 -17.08 5.17
C ILE A 49 3.65 -15.61 5.60
N ASP A 50 4.78 -15.14 6.14
CA ASP A 50 4.97 -13.73 6.44
C ASP A 50 5.20 -12.91 5.17
N ALA A 51 4.80 -11.64 5.22
CA ALA A 51 4.87 -10.76 4.06
C ALA A 51 6.29 -10.54 3.52
N PRO A 52 7.34 -10.29 4.34
CA PRO A 52 8.71 -10.22 3.85
C PRO A 52 9.09 -11.44 3.02
N THR A 53 8.94 -12.65 3.57
CA THR A 53 9.33 -13.88 2.86
C THR A 53 8.56 -14.04 1.54
N LEU A 54 7.25 -13.78 1.54
CA LEU A 54 6.44 -13.93 0.33
C LEU A 54 6.84 -12.91 -0.76
N LEU A 55 7.18 -11.69 -0.37
CA LEU A 55 7.64 -10.66 -1.31
C LEU A 55 9.00 -10.99 -1.91
N GLU A 56 9.90 -11.67 -1.18
CA GLU A 56 11.17 -12.17 -1.76
C GLU A 56 10.90 -13.33 -2.74
N GLU A 57 10.04 -14.27 -2.36
CA GLU A 57 9.70 -15.41 -3.20
C GLU A 57 8.98 -15.00 -4.49
N LEU A 58 8.28 -13.86 -4.50
CA LEU A 58 7.67 -13.30 -5.71
C LEU A 58 8.67 -12.91 -6.81
N ALA A 59 9.98 -12.87 -6.53
CA ALA A 59 10.98 -12.66 -7.58
C ALA A 59 10.91 -13.72 -8.69
N VAL A 60 10.55 -14.97 -8.34
CA VAL A 60 10.56 -16.11 -9.28
C VAL A 60 9.41 -16.09 -10.27
N VAL A 61 8.32 -15.35 -10.00
CA VAL A 61 7.14 -15.31 -10.88
C VAL A 61 7.28 -14.33 -12.04
N GLY A 62 8.37 -13.55 -12.07
CA GLY A 62 8.65 -12.59 -13.12
C GLY A 62 7.75 -11.35 -13.09
N GLU A 63 7.21 -10.97 -14.24
CA GLU A 63 6.42 -9.74 -14.37
C GLU A 63 5.06 -9.89 -13.72
N THR A 64 4.67 -8.88 -12.95
CA THR A 64 3.36 -8.79 -12.30
C THR A 64 2.87 -7.35 -12.32
N LYS A 65 1.60 -7.15 -11.96
CA LYS A 65 1.04 -5.83 -11.68
C LYS A 65 0.88 -5.66 -10.17
N ALA A 66 1.60 -4.72 -9.60
CA ALA A 66 1.46 -4.28 -8.23
C ALA A 66 0.41 -3.16 -8.12
N ILE A 67 -0.46 -3.24 -7.12
CA ILE A 67 -1.44 -2.20 -6.80
C ILE A 67 -1.30 -1.81 -5.32
N THR A 68 -1.07 -0.53 -5.09
CA THR A 68 -1.06 0.10 -3.76
C THR A 68 -1.99 1.31 -3.79
N ARG A 69 -2.77 1.51 -2.74
CA ARG A 69 -3.78 2.58 -2.71
C ARG A 69 -4.02 3.15 -1.33
N ASN A 70 -4.58 4.34 -1.29
CA ASN A 70 -5.30 4.88 -0.14
C ASN A 70 -6.74 5.23 -0.55
N ASP A 71 -7.38 6.09 0.22
CA ASP A 71 -8.76 6.51 0.01
C ASP A 71 -8.90 7.45 -1.19
N PHE A 72 -7.80 8.13 -1.55
CA PHE A 72 -7.79 9.23 -2.52
C PHE A 72 -7.05 8.88 -3.81
N ALA A 73 -6.14 7.91 -3.79
CA ALA A 73 -5.30 7.54 -4.92
C ALA A 73 -5.09 6.02 -5.01
N VAL A 74 -5.08 5.52 -6.26
CA VAL A 74 -4.70 4.14 -6.60
C VAL A 74 -3.47 4.22 -7.50
N HIS A 75 -2.40 3.52 -7.15
CA HIS A 75 -1.21 3.40 -7.98
C HIS A 75 -1.08 1.96 -8.45
N GLU A 76 -1.13 1.77 -9.76
CA GLU A 76 -0.81 0.51 -10.43
C GLU A 76 0.56 0.62 -11.07
N GLN A 77 1.39 -0.41 -10.93
CA GLN A 77 2.72 -0.46 -11.54
C GLN A 77 3.00 -1.87 -12.03
N ILE A 78 3.40 -2.02 -13.29
CA ILE A 78 3.93 -3.28 -13.81
C ILE A 78 5.42 -3.34 -13.49
N GLY A 79 5.90 -4.51 -13.08
CA GLY A 79 7.32 -4.75 -12.80
C GLY A 79 7.55 -6.11 -12.13
N ARG A 80 8.73 -6.25 -11.52
CA ARG A 80 9.21 -7.49 -10.89
C ARG A 80 9.57 -7.26 -9.42
N TYR A 81 9.39 -8.27 -8.59
CA TYR A 81 9.76 -8.22 -7.15
C TYR A 81 11.26 -8.54 -6.96
N GLU A 82 12.11 -7.79 -7.66
CA GLU A 82 13.57 -7.95 -7.64
C GLU A 82 14.25 -6.85 -6.81
N ASN A 83 15.56 -6.99 -6.56
CA ASN A 83 16.38 -6.03 -5.82
C ASN A 83 15.80 -5.71 -4.43
N THR A 84 15.39 -6.77 -3.72
CA THR A 84 14.85 -6.68 -2.37
C THR A 84 15.95 -6.39 -1.34
N ARG A 85 15.63 -5.56 -0.35
CA ARG A 85 16.45 -5.35 0.85
C ARG A 85 15.52 -5.27 2.05
N PHE A 86 15.37 -6.38 2.75
CA PHE A 86 14.45 -6.49 3.87
C PHE A 86 15.18 -6.51 5.21
N SER A 87 14.49 -5.95 6.19
CA SER A 87 14.81 -6.00 7.62
C SER A 87 13.52 -6.36 8.36
N ASN A 88 13.61 -6.63 9.66
CA ASN A 88 12.44 -7.01 10.45
C ASN A 88 11.31 -5.97 10.41
N HIS A 89 11.63 -4.68 10.29
CA HIS A 89 10.64 -3.59 10.35
C HIS A 89 10.35 -2.95 9.00
N ALA A 90 11.33 -2.94 8.10
CA ALA A 90 11.25 -2.21 6.84
C ALA A 90 11.79 -3.03 5.67
N GLY A 91 11.18 -2.85 4.50
CA GLY A 91 11.61 -3.47 3.26
C GLY A 91 11.72 -2.47 2.12
N LEU A 92 12.69 -2.72 1.23
CA LEU A 92 12.87 -2.00 -0.02
C LEU A 92 12.77 -2.98 -1.18
N ILE A 93 12.02 -2.61 -2.22
CA ILE A 93 12.10 -3.22 -3.54
C ILE A 93 12.53 -2.08 -4.44
N LEU A 94 13.76 -2.12 -4.96
CA LEU A 94 14.39 -0.95 -5.57
C LEU A 94 14.64 -1.18 -7.06
N ASN A 95 13.60 -0.99 -7.87
CA ASN A 95 13.67 -1.01 -9.33
C ASN A 95 13.27 0.38 -9.88
N PRO A 96 14.20 1.34 -9.98
CA PRO A 96 13.89 2.68 -10.45
C PRO A 96 13.21 2.65 -11.83
N ARG A 97 12.15 3.44 -12.01
CA ARG A 97 11.26 3.47 -13.18
C ARG A 97 10.33 2.26 -13.35
N GLU A 98 10.49 1.22 -12.54
CA GLU A 98 9.61 0.05 -12.52
C GLU A 98 8.95 -0.10 -11.14
N LEU A 99 8.94 -1.32 -10.58
CA LEU A 99 8.38 -1.61 -9.27
C LEU A 99 9.32 -1.14 -8.16
N ASP A 100 9.05 0.05 -7.66
CA ASP A 100 9.81 0.69 -6.59
C ASP A 100 8.92 0.86 -5.34
N LEU A 101 9.23 0.10 -4.29
CA LEU A 101 8.44 0.04 -3.05
C LEU A 101 9.32 0.29 -1.82
N ARG A 102 8.75 1.02 -0.86
CA ARG A 102 9.19 1.12 0.53
C ARG A 102 8.08 0.54 1.36
N ILE A 103 8.40 -0.39 2.24
CA ILE A 103 7.43 -1.20 2.97
C ILE A 103 7.77 -1.11 4.46
N PHE A 104 6.76 -0.98 5.31
CA PHE A 104 6.92 -1.18 6.75
C PHE A 104 6.13 -2.43 7.17
N PHE A 105 6.80 -3.45 7.68
CA PHE A 105 6.16 -4.74 7.91
C PHE A 105 5.32 -4.78 9.19
N ASP A 106 5.51 -3.83 10.10
CA ASP A 106 4.91 -3.82 11.43
C ASP A 106 3.37 -3.94 11.43
N HIS A 107 2.68 -3.54 10.36
CA HIS A 107 1.21 -3.57 10.29
C HIS A 107 0.64 -4.70 9.44
N TRP A 108 1.48 -5.42 8.68
CA TRP A 108 1.02 -6.50 7.81
C TRP A 108 0.52 -7.66 8.67
N SER A 109 -0.65 -8.20 8.34
CA SER A 109 -1.34 -9.15 9.22
C SER A 109 -1.82 -10.42 8.52
N SER A 110 -2.35 -10.32 7.31
CA SER A 110 -2.90 -11.50 6.62
C SER A 110 -2.69 -11.41 5.12
N VAL A 111 -2.57 -12.58 4.50
CA VAL A 111 -2.33 -12.73 3.07
C VAL A 111 -3.23 -13.80 2.51
N PHE A 112 -3.81 -13.51 1.35
CA PHE A 112 -4.71 -14.41 0.67
C PHE A 112 -4.37 -14.45 -0.81
N TYR A 113 -4.58 -15.62 -1.39
CA TYR A 113 -4.63 -15.80 -2.83
C TYR A 113 -6.08 -15.81 -3.29
N LEU A 114 -6.39 -15.14 -4.40
CA LEU A 114 -7.72 -15.04 -4.96
C LEU A 114 -7.70 -15.31 -6.46
N VAL A 115 -8.65 -16.14 -6.90
CA VAL A 115 -8.96 -16.38 -8.32
C VAL A 115 -10.39 -15.92 -8.56
N GLU A 116 -10.61 -15.01 -9.49
CA GLU A 116 -11.97 -14.55 -9.78
C GLU A 116 -12.21 -14.23 -11.26
N PRO A 117 -13.46 -14.34 -11.75
CA PRO A 117 -13.78 -13.99 -13.12
C PRO A 117 -13.45 -12.53 -13.43
N ALA A 118 -12.80 -12.31 -14.57
CA ALA A 118 -12.52 -10.99 -15.13
C ALA A 118 -12.95 -10.92 -16.60
N LYS A 119 -12.80 -9.75 -17.23
CA LYS A 119 -13.16 -9.55 -18.65
C LYS A 119 -12.40 -10.50 -19.58
N LYS A 120 -11.18 -10.89 -19.20
CA LYS A 120 -10.30 -11.79 -19.96
C LYS A 120 -9.96 -13.01 -19.09
N GLY A 121 -10.88 -13.97 -19.01
CA GLY A 121 -10.65 -15.20 -18.26
C GLY A 121 -10.62 -15.00 -16.74
N MET A 122 -9.81 -15.80 -16.06
CA MET A 122 -9.63 -15.73 -14.61
C MET A 122 -8.52 -14.75 -14.25
N ARG A 123 -8.76 -13.97 -13.21
CA ARG A 123 -7.76 -13.06 -12.62
C ARG A 123 -7.22 -13.67 -11.34
N HIS A 124 -5.90 -13.79 -11.29
CA HIS A 124 -5.15 -14.34 -10.17
C HIS A 124 -4.50 -13.20 -9.38
N SER A 125 -4.61 -13.23 -8.06
CA SER A 125 -4.00 -12.20 -7.21
C SER A 125 -3.59 -12.69 -5.84
N ILE A 126 -2.51 -12.12 -5.30
CA ILE A 126 -2.13 -12.20 -3.89
C ILE A 126 -2.45 -10.85 -3.25
N GLN A 127 -3.17 -10.85 -2.13
CA GLN A 127 -3.64 -9.63 -1.48
C GLN A 127 -3.23 -9.63 -0.01
N PHE A 128 -2.60 -8.53 0.41
CA PHE A 128 -2.06 -8.32 1.74
C PHE A 128 -2.92 -7.31 2.50
N PHE A 129 -3.23 -7.62 3.76
CA PHE A 129 -4.07 -6.79 4.62
C PHE A 129 -3.37 -6.47 5.94
N ASP A 130 -3.68 -5.30 6.48
CA ASP A 130 -3.20 -4.89 7.79
C ASP A 130 -4.04 -5.46 8.95
N ARG A 131 -3.73 -5.02 10.17
CA ARG A 131 -4.44 -5.40 11.40
C ARG A 131 -5.84 -4.80 11.50
N GLN A 132 -6.19 -3.81 10.69
CA GLN A 132 -7.53 -3.25 10.58
C GLN A 132 -8.37 -4.00 9.52
N GLY A 133 -7.72 -4.85 8.72
CA GLY A 133 -8.33 -5.54 7.59
C GLY A 133 -8.37 -4.70 6.32
N ASP A 134 -7.63 -3.59 6.26
CA ASP A 134 -7.51 -2.77 5.06
C ASP A 134 -6.43 -3.31 4.12
N ALA A 135 -6.67 -3.20 2.81
CA ALA A 135 -5.72 -3.67 1.82
C ALA A 135 -4.45 -2.78 1.79
N LEU A 136 -3.31 -3.41 2.07
CA LEU A 136 -1.99 -2.77 2.00
C LEU A 136 -1.42 -2.80 0.60
N HIS A 137 -1.44 -3.98 -0.01
CA HIS A 137 -0.79 -4.25 -1.29
C HIS A 137 -1.47 -5.42 -2.01
N LYS A 138 -1.51 -5.37 -3.33
CA LYS A 138 -2.03 -6.46 -4.15
C LYS A 138 -1.11 -6.73 -5.33
N VAL A 139 -0.86 -8.02 -5.59
CA VAL A 139 -0.07 -8.51 -6.71
C VAL A 139 -1.02 -9.24 -7.65
N TYR A 140 -1.10 -8.80 -8.89
CA TYR A 140 -1.90 -9.42 -9.92
C TYR A 140 -0.99 -10.08 -10.95
N ALA A 141 -1.34 -11.32 -11.32
CA ALA A 141 -0.74 -11.94 -12.49
C ALA A 141 -1.10 -11.13 -13.76
N THR A 142 -0.18 -11.13 -14.71
CA THR A 142 -0.28 -10.53 -16.03
C THR A 142 -0.13 -11.62 -17.09
N ASP A 143 -0.28 -11.25 -18.36
CA ASP A 143 -0.02 -12.17 -19.47
C ASP A 143 1.45 -12.64 -19.53
N ASN A 144 2.37 -11.95 -18.83
CA ASN A 144 3.81 -12.23 -18.80
C ASN A 144 4.27 -12.86 -17.47
N THR A 145 3.36 -13.16 -16.55
CA THR A 145 3.69 -13.85 -15.28
C THR A 145 4.04 -15.31 -15.57
N ASP A 146 5.11 -15.82 -14.98
CA ASP A 146 5.39 -17.26 -14.99
C ASP A 146 4.36 -17.96 -14.11
N MET A 147 3.29 -18.46 -14.74
CA MET A 147 2.19 -19.10 -14.04
C MET A 147 2.57 -20.43 -13.40
N ALA A 148 3.57 -21.15 -13.92
CA ALA A 148 4.03 -22.39 -13.29
C ALA A 148 4.76 -22.09 -11.98
N ALA A 149 5.61 -21.06 -11.98
CA ALA A 149 6.25 -20.56 -10.77
C ALA A 149 5.23 -19.97 -9.78
N TRP A 150 4.23 -19.24 -10.28
CA TRP A 150 3.13 -18.71 -9.46
C TRP A 150 2.33 -19.82 -8.77
N GLU A 151 1.91 -20.84 -9.51
CA GLU A 151 1.16 -21.98 -8.97
C GLU A 151 1.98 -22.75 -7.93
N THR A 152 3.27 -23.00 -8.21
CA THR A 152 4.21 -23.61 -7.26
C THR A 152 4.30 -22.80 -5.96
N LEU A 153 4.38 -21.47 -6.06
CA LEU A 153 4.42 -20.58 -4.90
C LEU A 153 3.14 -20.66 -4.07
N ILE A 154 1.97 -20.64 -4.73
CA ILE A 154 0.67 -20.77 -4.04
C ILE A 154 0.55 -22.14 -3.37
N GLU A 155 0.93 -23.22 -4.04
CA GLU A 155 0.87 -24.58 -3.48
C GLU A 155 1.76 -24.75 -2.25
N LYS A 156 2.95 -24.12 -2.26
CA LYS A 156 3.91 -24.14 -1.15
C LYS A 156 3.36 -23.51 0.13
N TYR A 157 2.55 -22.45 0.01
CA TYR A 157 2.13 -21.63 1.16
C TYR A 157 0.62 -21.64 1.43
N GLN A 158 -0.20 -22.26 0.59
CA GLN A 158 -1.63 -22.40 0.90
C GLN A 158 -1.83 -23.24 2.17
N THR A 159 -2.89 -22.94 2.90
CA THR A 159 -3.31 -23.72 4.06
C THR A 159 -4.83 -23.90 4.09
N GLU A 160 -5.27 -25.01 4.67
CA GLU A 160 -6.69 -25.25 4.99
C GLU A 160 -7.13 -24.47 6.24
N GLU A 161 -6.17 -24.10 7.10
CA GLU A 161 -6.42 -23.31 8.29
C GLU A 161 -6.76 -21.86 7.94
N ASN A 162 -7.97 -21.43 8.29
CA ASN A 162 -8.40 -20.05 8.07
C ASN A 162 -8.93 -19.42 9.38
N PRO A 163 -8.05 -19.21 10.38
CA PRO A 163 -8.46 -18.64 11.66
C PRO A 163 -9.11 -17.27 11.45
N ALA A 164 -10.08 -16.94 12.32
CA ALA A 164 -10.74 -15.65 12.30
C ALA A 164 -9.71 -14.51 12.38
N LEU A 165 -9.94 -13.45 11.60
CA LEU A 165 -9.07 -12.27 11.62
C LEU A 165 -9.26 -11.52 12.93
N ILE A 166 -8.15 -11.15 13.58
CA ILE A 166 -8.16 -10.31 14.77
C ILE A 166 -8.07 -8.85 14.32
N ILE A 167 -9.22 -8.25 14.06
CA ILE A 167 -9.30 -6.84 13.66
C ILE A 167 -9.03 -5.93 14.86
N LYS A 168 -8.06 -5.05 14.72
CA LYS A 168 -7.70 -4.03 15.71
C LYS A 168 -8.25 -2.67 15.27
N PRO A 169 -8.91 -1.92 16.17
CA PRO A 169 -9.38 -0.58 15.85
C PRO A 169 -8.19 0.33 15.50
N ILE A 170 -8.46 1.35 14.69
CA ILE A 170 -7.49 2.41 14.40
C ILE A 170 -7.24 3.18 15.69
N GLU A 171 -5.96 3.36 16.04
CA GLU A 171 -5.57 4.27 17.11
C GLU A 171 -5.70 5.71 16.59
N GLU A 172 -6.51 6.53 17.27
CA GLU A 172 -6.61 7.94 16.93
C GLU A 172 -5.27 8.64 17.18
N ALA A 173 -4.69 9.20 16.12
CA ALA A 173 -3.45 9.96 16.26
C ALA A 173 -3.69 11.21 17.09
N SER A 174 -2.96 11.33 18.20
CA SER A 174 -2.89 12.55 19.01
C SER A 174 -1.57 13.25 18.75
N TYR A 175 -1.63 14.52 18.33
CA TYR A 175 -0.45 15.32 18.03
C TYR A 175 -0.23 16.41 19.07
N SER A 176 1.04 16.77 19.26
CA SER A 176 1.43 17.88 20.13
C SER A 176 0.94 19.22 19.59
N THR A 177 0.75 20.20 20.48
CA THR A 177 0.56 21.60 20.11
C THR A 177 1.90 22.25 19.77
N ILE A 178 1.89 23.23 18.86
CA ILE A 178 3.11 23.93 18.44
C ILE A 178 3.21 25.28 19.16
N THR A 179 4.30 25.48 19.91
CA THR A 179 4.64 26.79 20.51
C THR A 179 5.51 27.62 19.55
N ASN A 180 5.70 28.92 19.84
CA ASN A 180 6.56 29.77 19.01
C ASN A 180 8.03 29.33 19.06
N GLU A 181 8.51 28.88 20.23
CA GLU A 181 9.86 28.34 20.39
C GLU A 181 10.05 27.09 19.53
N LEU A 182 9.03 26.22 19.48
CA LEU A 182 9.06 25.04 18.63
C LEU A 182 9.07 25.41 17.14
N LYS A 183 8.39 26.48 16.71
CA LYS A 183 8.47 26.95 15.31
C LYS A 183 9.89 27.33 14.92
N GLU A 184 10.58 28.10 15.76
CA GLU A 184 11.98 28.48 15.52
C GLU A 184 12.91 27.26 15.50
N GLN A 185 12.65 26.28 16.37
CA GLN A 185 13.39 25.02 16.37
C GLN A 185 13.15 24.20 15.09
N LEU A 186 11.90 24.07 14.64
CA LEU A 186 11.53 23.32 13.44
C LEU A 186 12.15 23.93 12.18
N ASP A 187 12.19 25.26 12.04
CA ASP A 187 12.86 25.94 10.93
C ASP A 187 14.37 25.59 10.88
N LYS A 188 15.06 25.69 12.03
CA LYS A 188 16.48 25.34 12.13
C LYS A 188 16.74 23.85 11.85
N GLU A 189 15.94 22.96 12.43
CA GLU A 189 16.06 21.52 12.22
C GLU A 189 15.81 21.13 10.76
N TRP A 190 14.79 21.72 10.12
CA TRP A 190 14.51 21.47 8.71
C TRP A 190 15.69 21.90 7.83
N ARG A 191 16.20 23.13 8.01
CA ARG A 191 17.34 23.64 7.22
C ARG A 191 18.63 22.88 7.45
N ALA A 192 18.79 22.25 8.60
CA ALA A 192 19.95 21.41 8.93
C ALA A 192 19.84 19.99 8.35
N MET A 193 18.70 19.61 7.77
CA MET A 193 18.56 18.29 7.16
C MET A 193 19.52 18.11 5.99
N THR A 194 20.22 16.98 5.98
CA THR A 194 21.09 16.57 4.87
C THR A 194 20.48 15.46 4.02
N ASP A 195 19.38 14.88 4.48
CA ASP A 195 18.68 13.77 3.82
C ASP A 195 17.17 13.88 4.09
N VAL A 196 16.34 13.66 3.07
CA VAL A 196 14.88 13.82 3.15
C VAL A 196 14.20 12.86 4.14
N HIS A 197 14.82 11.71 4.43
CA HIS A 197 14.31 10.73 5.39
C HIS A 197 14.45 11.21 6.85
N GLN A 198 15.31 12.21 7.11
CA GLN A 198 15.42 12.84 8.42
C GLN A 198 14.12 13.55 8.81
N PHE A 199 13.29 13.94 7.85
CA PHE A 199 11.99 14.57 8.13
C PHE A 199 11.07 13.65 8.94
N PHE A 200 11.11 12.33 8.73
CA PHE A 200 10.36 11.37 9.54
C PHE A 200 10.81 11.34 11.00
N ILE A 201 12.10 11.58 11.25
CA ILE A 201 12.66 11.65 12.60
C ILE A 201 12.15 12.92 13.29
N ILE A 202 12.08 14.05 12.57
CA ILE A 202 11.51 15.31 13.09
C ILE A 202 10.03 15.12 13.48
N LEU A 203 9.23 14.53 12.59
CA LEU A 203 7.81 14.24 12.86
C LEU A 203 7.62 13.39 14.13
N LYS A 204 8.35 12.29 14.25
CA LYS A 204 8.25 11.37 15.41
C LYS A 204 8.73 12.03 16.70
N ARG A 205 9.86 12.75 16.67
CA ARG A 205 10.48 13.36 17.84
C ARG A 205 9.58 14.40 18.50
N HIS A 206 8.91 15.22 17.68
CA HIS A 206 8.01 16.28 18.17
C HIS A 206 6.55 15.82 18.28
N ASN A 207 6.24 14.60 17.84
CA ASN A 207 4.89 14.05 17.73
C ASN A 207 3.94 15.02 16.98
N LEU A 208 4.35 15.40 15.77
CA LEU A 208 3.62 16.33 14.90
C LEU A 208 3.21 15.66 13.59
N SER A 209 2.10 16.12 13.04
CA SER A 209 1.71 15.80 11.67
C SER A 209 2.53 16.60 10.64
N ARG A 210 2.52 16.14 9.39
CA ARG A 210 3.18 16.88 8.29
C ARG A 210 2.60 18.28 8.12
N GLN A 211 1.28 18.40 8.13
CA GLN A 211 0.58 19.68 7.95
C GLN A 211 0.90 20.65 9.09
N GLN A 212 0.97 20.15 10.34
CA GLN A 212 1.38 20.96 11.48
C GLN A 212 2.77 21.57 11.31
N ILE A 213 3.76 20.80 10.82
CA ILE A 213 5.09 21.33 10.54
C ILE A 213 5.05 22.31 9.35
N PHE A 214 4.34 21.98 8.27
CA PHE A 214 4.24 22.86 7.10
C PHE A 214 3.63 24.22 7.43
N ASP A 215 2.62 24.26 8.30
CA ASP A 215 1.99 25.50 8.77
C ASP A 215 2.87 26.28 9.78
N ALA A 216 3.86 25.62 10.39
CA ALA A 216 4.73 26.19 11.41
C ALA A 216 5.99 26.86 10.85
N VAL A 217 6.53 26.33 9.75
CA VAL A 217 7.78 26.81 9.17
C VAL A 217 7.57 28.00 8.23
N PRO A 218 8.62 28.79 7.96
CA PRO A 218 8.55 29.89 6.99
C PRO A 218 8.17 29.43 5.57
N ASN A 219 7.52 30.33 4.82
CA ASN A 219 6.97 30.06 3.48
C ASN A 219 8.02 29.67 2.42
N ASP A 220 9.30 29.97 2.63
CA ASP A 220 10.36 29.53 1.73
C ASP A 220 10.67 28.03 1.87
N LEU A 221 10.29 27.40 2.99
CA LEU A 221 10.39 25.94 3.19
C LEU A 221 9.12 25.22 2.77
N ALA A 222 7.94 25.74 3.15
CA ALA A 222 6.66 25.15 2.79
C ALA A 222 5.60 26.24 2.58
N TYR A 223 4.90 26.20 1.46
CA TYR A 223 3.78 27.10 1.19
C TYR A 223 2.65 26.34 0.49
N ARG A 224 1.42 26.79 0.75
CA ARG A 224 0.22 26.20 0.14
C ARG A 224 0.05 26.72 -1.28
N VAL A 225 -0.25 25.82 -2.19
CA VAL A 225 -0.68 26.11 -3.57
C VAL A 225 -2.16 25.74 -3.76
N GLU A 226 -2.74 26.19 -4.88
CA GLU A 226 -4.10 25.83 -5.27
C GLU A 226 -4.23 24.33 -5.51
N ASN A 227 -5.42 23.78 -5.22
CA ASN A 227 -5.68 22.34 -5.39
C ASN A 227 -5.61 21.90 -6.87
N SER A 228 -5.69 22.83 -7.83
CA SER A 228 -5.51 22.55 -9.26
C SER A 228 -4.06 22.29 -9.66
N ALA A 229 -3.08 22.67 -8.83
CA ALA A 229 -1.66 22.61 -9.14
C ALA A 229 -1.17 21.20 -9.52
N LEU A 230 -1.75 20.14 -8.93
CA LEU A 230 -1.40 18.76 -9.29
C LEU A 230 -1.73 18.46 -10.77
N ASN A 231 -2.92 18.84 -11.22
CA ASN A 231 -3.33 18.61 -12.60
C ASN A 231 -2.49 19.47 -13.55
N GLU A 232 -2.23 20.73 -13.19
CA GLU A 232 -1.37 21.62 -13.98
C GLU A 232 0.06 21.05 -14.11
N LEU A 233 0.65 20.57 -13.00
CA LEU A 233 2.00 19.99 -12.98
C LEU A 233 2.08 18.71 -13.82
N ILE A 234 1.08 17.82 -13.75
CA ILE A 234 1.07 16.60 -14.56
C ILE A 234 0.98 16.93 -16.06
N ASN A 235 0.13 17.89 -16.43
CA ASN A 235 -0.01 18.32 -17.83
C ASN A 235 1.25 19.03 -18.35
N ALA A 236 1.91 19.82 -17.50
CA ALA A 236 3.20 20.43 -17.82
C ALA A 236 4.26 19.36 -18.03
N ALA A 237 4.38 18.40 -17.09
CA ALA A 237 5.35 17.32 -17.20
C ALA A 237 5.13 16.43 -18.44
N TYR A 238 3.86 16.20 -18.79
CA TYR A 238 3.49 15.54 -20.04
C TYR A 238 3.89 16.37 -21.27
N SER A 239 3.72 17.69 -21.26
CA SER A 239 4.08 18.54 -22.39
C SER A 239 5.60 18.63 -22.59
N ASP A 240 6.34 18.74 -21.48
CA ASP A 240 7.79 18.94 -21.48
C ASP A 240 8.57 17.62 -21.56
N GLN A 241 7.89 16.48 -21.37
CA GLN A 241 8.48 15.13 -21.39
C GLN A 241 9.61 14.95 -20.38
N ASN A 242 9.60 15.69 -19.27
CA ASN A 242 10.57 15.51 -18.19
C ASN A 242 10.17 14.36 -17.26
N GLU A 243 11.17 13.65 -16.74
CA GLU A 243 10.93 12.60 -15.75
C GLU A 243 10.47 13.22 -14.41
N ILE A 244 9.38 12.69 -13.87
CA ILE A 244 8.86 13.03 -12.54
C ILE A 244 8.66 11.76 -11.73
N MET A 245 8.52 11.93 -10.41
CA MET A 245 8.16 10.85 -9.50
C MET A 245 6.80 11.10 -8.88
N ILE A 246 5.96 10.06 -8.85
CA ILE A 246 4.67 10.08 -8.19
C ILE A 246 4.72 9.09 -7.02
N LEU A 247 4.42 9.59 -5.83
CA LEU A 247 4.37 8.82 -4.60
C LEU A 247 2.92 8.60 -4.19
N SER A 248 2.54 7.34 -4.01
CA SER A 248 1.27 6.96 -3.39
C SER A 248 1.52 5.95 -2.30
N ALA A 249 0.77 6.07 -1.22
CA ALA A 249 0.97 5.33 0.01
C ALA A 249 -0.37 4.96 0.64
N THR A 250 -0.54 3.70 1.02
CA THR A 250 -1.36 3.36 2.20
C THR A 250 -0.56 3.79 3.43
N VAL A 251 -1.12 3.79 4.64
CA VAL A 251 -0.45 4.22 5.89
C VAL A 251 0.95 3.56 6.14
N VAL A 252 1.36 2.59 5.31
CA VAL A 252 2.47 1.66 5.54
C VAL A 252 3.38 1.41 4.29
N ALA A 253 3.26 2.16 3.19
CA ALA A 253 4.20 2.00 2.06
C ALA A 253 4.44 3.29 1.28
N TYR A 254 5.69 3.69 1.02
CA TYR A 254 6.01 4.83 0.13
C TYR A 254 6.68 4.35 -1.15
N LYS A 255 6.64 5.12 -2.24
CA LYS A 255 7.41 4.87 -3.48
C LYS A 255 8.48 5.94 -3.59
N PHE A 256 9.78 5.64 -3.73
CA PHE A 256 10.85 6.67 -3.86
C PHE A 256 11.96 6.20 -4.81
N SER A 257 12.45 7.09 -5.68
CA SER A 257 13.64 6.94 -6.53
C SER A 257 14.92 7.28 -5.75
N PRO A 258 16.06 6.65 -6.03
CA PRO A 258 17.34 7.01 -5.42
C PRO A 258 17.99 8.18 -6.16
N ALA A 259 18.10 9.33 -5.50
CA ALA A 259 19.05 10.38 -5.86
C ALA A 259 19.94 10.70 -4.65
N SER A 260 20.93 9.83 -4.38
CA SER A 260 22.22 10.16 -3.74
C SER A 260 22.98 8.87 -3.36
N TRP A 261 23.70 8.28 -4.31
CA TRP A 261 24.85 7.42 -4.01
C TRP A 261 25.97 7.79 -4.98
N ASN A 262 26.69 8.84 -4.63
CA ASN A 262 28.08 9.10 -5.02
C ASN A 262 28.69 10.01 -3.94
N ALA A 263 29.03 9.39 -2.81
CA ALA A 263 30.12 9.75 -1.91
C ALA A 263 30.51 8.48 -1.14
#